data_AF-A0A496LB74-F1
#
_entry.id   AF-A0A496LB74-F1
#
_cell.length_a   1.000
_cell.length_b   1.000
_cell.length_c   1.000
_cell.angle_alpha   90.00
_cell.angle_beta   90.00
_cell.angle_gamma   90.00
#
_symmetry.space_group_name_H-M   'P 1'
#
loop_
_entity.id
_entity.type
_entity.pdbx_description
1 polymer ?
#
loop_
_entity_poly.entity_id
_entity_poly.type
_entity_poly.pdbx_seq_one_letter_code
_entity_poly.pdbx_strand_id
1 'polypeptide(L)' 'MGEREKMNENIKKRSEIVKQLVADNYEEGRQDRCKRWVYRHIVRKSYPMSERTFWRYLSLDKDDE' A
#
# COMPACT_ATOMS: atom_id res chain seq x y z
N MET A 1 -3.19 -18.86 -20.87
CA MET A 1 -3.53 -17.76 -19.95
C MET A 1 -3.25 -18.24 -18.54
N GLY A 2 -2.21 -17.75 -17.85
CA GLY A 2 -1.84 -18.38 -16.56
C GLY A 2 -0.77 -17.72 -15.70
N GLU A 3 0.02 -16.78 -16.21
CA GLU A 3 1.05 -16.10 -15.41
C GLU A 3 0.71 -14.63 -15.07
N ARG A 4 0.02 -13.92 -15.98
CA ARG A 4 -0.40 -12.53 -15.74
C ARG A 4 -1.51 -12.41 -14.69
N GLU A 5 -2.47 -13.34 -14.68
CA GLU A 5 -3.57 -13.36 -13.69
C GLU A 5 -3.07 -13.68 -12.27
N LYS A 6 -2.20 -14.69 -12.12
CA LYS A 6 -1.60 -15.04 -10.82
C LYS A 6 -0.69 -13.94 -10.27
N MET A 7 0.05 -13.24 -11.13
CA MET A 7 0.83 -12.07 -10.74
C MET A 7 -0.08 -10.98 -10.17
N ASN A 8 -1.26 -10.77 -10.76
CA ASN A 8 -2.25 -9.81 -10.30
C ASN A 8 -2.82 -10.18 -8.92
N GLU A 9 -3.10 -11.45 -8.64
CA GLU A 9 -3.61 -11.87 -7.33
C GLU A 9 -2.61 -11.61 -6.19
N ASN A 10 -1.33 -11.92 -6.41
CA ASN A 10 -0.28 -11.65 -5.41
C ASN A 10 -0.09 -10.14 -5.19
N ILE A 11 -0.18 -9.36 -6.26
CA ILE A 11 -0.13 -7.90 -6.16
C ILE A 11 -1.34 -7.37 -5.39
N LYS A 12 -2.54 -7.90 -5.64
CA LYS A 12 -3.77 -7.52 -4.95
C LYS A 12 -3.73 -7.83 -3.45
N LYS A 13 -3.31 -9.04 -3.07
CA LYS A 13 -3.14 -9.40 -1.65
C LYS A 13 -2.11 -8.51 -0.96
N ARG A 14 -1.02 -8.19 -1.64
CA ARG A 14 0.02 -7.28 -1.10
C ARG A 14 -0.48 -5.85 -0.97
N SER A 15 -1.25 -5.34 -1.92
CA SER A 15 -1.81 -4.00 -1.84
C SER A 15 -2.84 -3.89 -0.74
N GLU A 16 -3.69 -4.91 -0.53
CA GLU A 16 -4.64 -4.97 0.59
C GLU A 16 -3.95 -4.86 1.95
N ILE A 17 -2.88 -5.64 2.18
CA ILE A 17 -2.10 -5.57 3.43
C ILE A 17 -1.52 -4.17 3.64
N VAL A 18 -0.93 -3.56 2.61
CA VAL A 18 -0.36 -2.22 2.70
C VAL A 18 -1.44 -1.17 2.97
N LYS A 19 -2.62 -1.29 2.35
CA LYS A 19 -3.75 -0.40 2.59
C LYS A 19 -4.27 -0.51 4.02
N GLN A 20 -4.38 -1.72 4.56
CA GLN A 20 -4.75 -1.94 5.96
C GLN A 20 -3.75 -1.28 6.91
N LEU A 21 -2.44 -1.53 6.72
CA LEU A 21 -1.40 -0.88 7.52
C LEU A 21 -1.48 0.66 7.45
N VAL A 22 -1.83 1.21 6.29
CA VAL A 22 -2.03 2.65 6.16
C VAL A 22 -3.31 3.09 6.88
N ALA A 23 -4.44 2.42 6.68
CA ALA A 23 -5.71 2.76 7.31
C ALA A 23 -5.63 2.71 8.84
N ASP A 24 -4.95 1.70 9.40
CA ASP A 24 -4.80 1.51 10.85
C ASP A 24 -3.93 2.60 11.51
N ASN A 25 -3.08 3.28 10.73
CA ASN A 25 -2.08 4.22 11.26
C ASN A 25 -2.23 5.65 10.72
N TYR A 26 -3.06 5.85 9.70
CA TYR A 26 -3.32 7.14 9.09
C TYR A 26 -4.50 7.80 9.80
N GLU A 27 -4.24 8.94 10.44
CA GLU A 27 -5.26 9.77 11.06
C GLU A 27 -5.51 10.98 10.16
N GLU A 28 -6.72 11.08 9.58
CA GLU A 28 -7.12 12.23 8.79
C GLU A 28 -7.16 13.50 9.67
N GLY A 29 -6.59 14.59 9.15
CA GLY A 29 -6.47 15.85 9.90
C GLY A 29 -5.19 15.99 10.76
N ARG A 30 -4.38 14.93 10.91
CA ARG A 30 -3.07 15.02 11.58
C ARG A 30 -1.92 15.13 10.57
N GLN A 31 -1.30 16.31 10.48
CA GLN A 31 -0.20 16.59 9.54
C GLN A 31 1.08 15.80 9.82
N ASP A 32 1.36 15.50 11.10
CA ASP A 32 2.47 14.67 11.57
C ASP A 32 2.36 13.21 11.12
N ARG A 33 1.14 12.68 10.99
CA ARG A 33 0.85 11.28 10.56
C ARG A 33 0.42 11.18 9.10
N CYS A 34 1.05 11.94 8.21
CA CYS A 34 0.78 11.82 6.77
C CYS A 34 1.17 10.43 6.20
N LYS A 35 0.63 10.08 5.02
CA LYS A 35 0.90 8.78 4.35
C LYS A 35 2.40 8.48 4.17
N ARG A 36 3.23 9.51 3.94
CA ARG A 36 4.69 9.36 3.85
C ARG A 36 5.32 9.01 5.20
N TRP A 37 4.82 9.58 6.30
CA TRP A 37 5.26 9.23 7.65
C TRP A 37 4.92 7.78 7.96
N VAL A 38 3.66 7.38 7.69
CA VAL A 38 3.19 6.00 7.86
C VAL A 38 4.03 5.02 7.05
N TYR A 39 4.36 5.35 5.80
CA TYR A 39 5.28 4.55 4.99
C TYR A 39 6.66 4.38 5.66
N ARG A 40 7.29 5.47 6.09
CA ARG A 40 8.66 5.44 6.64
C ARG A 40 8.76 4.77 8.00
N HIS A 41 7.74 4.95 8.84
CA HIS A 41 7.81 4.54 10.24
C HIS A 41 7.05 3.24 10.54
N ILE A 42 6.02 2.91 9.75
CA ILE A 42 5.19 1.73 9.95
C ILE A 42 5.40 0.73 8.81
N VAL A 43 4.98 1.07 7.59
CA VAL A 43 4.94 0.11 6.47
C VAL A 43 6.32 -0.43 6.15
N ARG A 44 7.34 0.42 6.02
CA ARG A 44 8.70 -0.03 5.69
C ARG A 44 9.30 -0.97 6.74
N LYS A 45 8.88 -0.85 8.01
CA LYS A 45 9.34 -1.72 9.11
C LYS A 45 8.59 -3.04 9.12
N SER A 46 7.27 -3.02 8.96
CA SER A 46 6.42 -4.21 8.98
C SER A 46 6.47 -5.00 7.67
N TYR A 47 6.59 -4.31 6.54
CA TYR A 47 6.52 -4.87 5.19
C TYR A 47 7.48 -4.13 4.23
N PRO A 48 8.77 -4.54 4.17
CA PRO A 48 9.80 -3.84 3.42
C PRO A 48 9.50 -3.75 1.92
N MET A 49 9.48 -2.53 1.40
CA MET A 49 9.33 -2.25 -0.03
C MET A 49 9.85 -0.87 -0.42
N SER A 50 9.92 -0.62 -1.73
CA SER A 50 10.27 0.69 -2.26
C SER A 50 9.12 1.70 -2.11
N GLU A 51 9.44 2.98 -1.98
CA GLU A 51 8.43 4.06 -1.89
C GLU A 51 7.55 4.09 -3.14
N ARG A 52 8.14 3.82 -4.31
CA ARG A 52 7.40 3.71 -5.58
C ARG A 52 6.35 2.60 -5.54
N THR A 53 6.70 1.42 -5.01
CA THR A 53 5.77 0.28 -4.88
C THR A 53 4.66 0.60 -3.89
N PHE A 54 4.99 1.25 -2.78
CA PHE A 54 4.01 1.71 -1.79
C PHE A 54 2.95 2.61 -2.44
N TRP A 55 3.38 3.66 -3.15
CA TRP A 55 2.44 4.56 -3.82
C TRP A 55 1.63 3.87 -4.91
N ARG A 56 2.26 2.97 -5.68
CA ARG A 56 1.55 2.14 -6.67
C ARG A 56 0.46 1.30 -6.02
N TYR A 57 0.71 0.68 -4.87
CA TYR A 57 -0.28 -0.13 -4.18
C TYR A 57 -1.44 0.69 -3.64
N LEU A 58 -1.19 1.92 -3.20
CA LEU A 58 -2.26 2.85 -2.78
C LEU A 58 -3.09 3.38 -3.96
N SER A 59 -2.54 3.43 -5.18
CA SER A 59 -3.27 3.88 -6.37
C SER A 59 -4.04 2.78 -7.08
N LEU A 60 -3.73 1.50 -6.83
CA LEU A 60 -4.29 0.35 -7.56
C LEU A 60 -5.83 0.22 -7.50
N ASP A 61 -6.52 0.82 -6.53
CA ASP A 61 -8.00 0.79 -6.50
C ASP A 61 -8.66 1.78 -7.47
N LYS A 62 -7.90 2.73 -8.03
CA LYS A 62 -8.46 3.79 -8.89
C LYS A 62 -8.53 3.39 -10.37
N ASP A 63 -7.96 2.26 -10.75
CA ASP A 63 -7.86 1.82 -12.15
C ASP A 63 -8.95 0.78 -12.54
N ASP A 64 -9.86 0.44 -11.61
CA ASP A 64 -10.98 -0.50 -11.82
C ASP A 64 -12.34 0.21 -12.12
N GLU A 65 -12.34 1.50 -12.46
CA GLU A 65 -13.54 2.29 -12.82
C GLU A 65 -13.52 2.76 -14.28
#